data_AF-A0A8S9QTJ7-F1
#
_entry.id   AF-A0A8S9QTJ7-F1
#
_cell.length_a   1.000
_cell.length_b   1.000
_cell.length_c   1.000
_cell.angle_alpha   90.00
_cell.angle_beta   90.00
_cell.angle_gamma   90.00
#
_symmetry.space_group_name_H-M   'P 1'
#
loop_
_entity.id
_entity.type
_entity.pdbx_description
1 polymer ?
#
loop_
_entity_poly.entity_id
_entity_poly.type
_entity_poly.pdbx_seq_one_letter_code
_entity_poly.pdbx_strand_id
1 'polypeptide(L)' 'MDRAFNFGDNQILQMYGFTHKSLGSRSVKPTRSQTDMPVDAKDEFGLLHPPFKAGKLATST' A
#
# COMPACT_ATOMS: atom_id res chain seq x y z
N MET A 1 18.08 12.16 -4.65
CA MET A 1 17.09 11.21 -5.19
C MET A 1 16.31 10.53 -4.07
N ASP A 2 16.96 10.18 -2.95
CA ASP A 2 16.37 9.44 -1.81
C ASP A 2 15.02 9.97 -1.34
N ARG A 3 14.88 11.29 -1.16
CA ARG A 3 13.61 11.90 -0.73
C ARG A 3 12.47 11.72 -1.73
N ALA A 4 12.76 11.76 -3.03
CA ALA A 4 11.76 11.56 -4.07
C ALA A 4 11.37 10.08 -4.18
N PHE A 5 12.35 9.16 -4.06
CA PHE A 5 12.08 7.73 -3.97
C PHE A 5 11.17 7.41 -2.80
N ASN A 6 11.52 7.85 -1.58
CA ASN A 6 10.73 7.61 -0.38
C ASN A 6 9.35 8.29 -0.41
N PHE A 7 9.20 9.38 -1.15
CA PHE A 7 7.90 10.03 -1.38
C PHE A 7 6.96 9.13 -2.19
N GLY A 8 7.46 8.45 -3.22
CA GLY A 8 6.70 7.44 -3.96
C GLY A 8 6.51 6.16 -3.16
N ASP A 9 7.58 5.65 -2.54
CA ASP A 9 7.56 4.39 -1.78
C ASP A 9 6.60 4.44 -0.59
N ASN A 10 6.42 5.60 0.05
CA ASN A 10 5.42 5.78 1.09
C ASN A 10 3.99 5.47 0.64
N GLN A 11 3.64 5.77 -0.62
CA GLN A 11 2.31 5.45 -1.16
C GLN A 11 2.13 3.93 -1.29
N ILE A 12 3.21 3.20 -1.54
CA ILE A 12 3.20 1.73 -1.60
C ILE A 12 3.17 1.11 -0.20
N LEU A 13 4.04 1.58 0.69
CA LEU A 13 4.14 1.07 2.06
C LEU A 13 2.84 1.26 2.86
N GLN A 14 2.10 2.34 2.60
CA GLN A 14 0.84 2.62 3.28
C GLN A 14 -0.21 1.53 3.04
N MET A 15 -0.27 0.92 1.84
CA MET A 15 -1.15 -0.22 1.56
C MET A 15 -0.90 -1.39 2.53
N TYR A 16 0.34 -1.55 2.99
CA TYR A 16 0.78 -2.64 3.86
C TYR A 16 0.92 -2.21 5.33
N GLY A 17 0.51 -0.99 5.70
CA GLY A 17 0.55 -0.51 7.08
C GLY A 17 1.92 0.01 7.54
N PHE A 18 2.76 0.49 6.63
CA PHE A 18 4.07 1.09 6.95
C PHE A 18 4.25 2.47 6.31
N THR A 19 5.24 3.20 6.81
CA THR A 19 5.73 4.44 6.22
C THR A 19 7.19 4.68 6.60
N HIS A 20 7.98 5.35 5.77
CA HIS A 20 9.33 5.79 6.13
C HIS A 20 9.28 6.73 7.35
N LYS A 21 10.28 6.63 8.23
CA LYS A 21 10.38 7.51 9.42
C LYS A 21 10.47 8.99 9.05
N SER A 22 11.16 9.28 7.94
CA SER A 22 11.19 10.57 7.26
C SER A 22 11.58 10.32 5.80
N LEU A 23 11.38 11.30 4.91
CA LEU A 23 11.77 11.14 3.50
C LEU A 23 13.28 10.94 3.31
N GLY A 24 14.12 11.29 4.29
CA GLY A 24 15.58 11.07 4.23
C GLY A 24 16.05 9.76 4.87
N SER A 25 15.17 8.99 5.51
CA SER A 25 15.54 7.76 6.19
C SER A 25 15.17 6.54 5.35
N ARG A 26 16.00 5.48 5.38
CA ARG A 26 15.61 4.18 4.82
C ARG A 26 14.70 3.36 5.74
N SER A 27 14.63 3.74 7.02
CA SER A 27 13.93 2.96 8.03
C SER A 27 12.45 3.26 7.97
N VAL A 28 11.63 2.22 8.08
CA VAL A 28 10.17 2.32 8.14
C VAL A 28 9.66 2.21 9.58
N LYS A 29 8.42 2.64 9.79
CA LYS A 29 7.64 2.46 11.02
C LYS A 29 6.21 2.02 10.66
N PRO A 30 5.54 1.25 11.53
CA PRO A 30 4.15 0.88 11.31
C PRO A 30 3.23 2.12 11.38
N THR A 31 2.17 2.12 10.58
CA THR A 31 1.10 3.13 10.62
C THR A 31 -0.12 2.66 11.40
N ARG A 32 -0.23 1.35 11.69
CA ARG A 32 -1.30 0.73 12.47
C ARG A 32 -0.77 -0.48 13.25
N SER A 33 -1.52 -0.91 14.27
CA SER A 33 -1.30 -2.19 14.95
C SER A 33 -1.58 -3.36 14.02
N GLN A 34 -0.99 -4.52 14.31
CA GLN A 34 -1.32 -5.76 13.64
C GLN A 34 -2.74 -6.21 14.03
N THR A 35 -3.39 -6.95 13.13
CA THR A 35 -4.74 -7.47 13.29
C THR A 35 -4.81 -8.90 12.74
N ASP A 36 -5.62 -9.74 13.37
CA ASP A 36 -5.92 -11.09 12.90
C ASP A 36 -6.95 -11.09 11.74
N MET A 37 -7.52 -9.91 11.43
CA MET A 37 -8.48 -9.69 10.34
C MET A 37 -7.92 -8.71 9.29
N PRO A 38 -6.89 -9.11 8.50
CA PRO A 38 -6.17 -8.20 7.61
C PRO A 38 -6.97 -7.73 6.39
N VAL A 39 -8.02 -8.47 5.99
CA VAL A 39 -8.82 -8.20 4.78
C VAL A 39 -9.92 -7.16 4.99
N ASP A 40 -10.35 -6.95 6.24
CA ASP A 40 -11.43 -6.00 6.56
C ASP A 40 -10.98 -4.55 6.38
N ALA A 41 -9.68 -4.30 6.54
CA ALA A 41 -9.10 -2.98 6.43
C ALA A 41 -8.64 -2.70 4.99
N LYS A 42 -9.48 -2.00 4.24
CA LYS A 42 -9.12 -1.46 2.92
C LYS A 42 -8.02 -0.40 3.05
N ASP A 43 -7.11 -0.38 2.08
CA ASP A 43 -6.13 0.69 1.98
C ASP A 43 -6.80 2.00 1.54
N GLU A 44 -6.21 3.14 1.91
CA GLU A 44 -6.82 4.47 1.77
C GLU A 44 -7.21 4.82 0.33
N PHE A 45 -6.44 4.35 -0.65
CA PHE A 45 -6.60 4.71 -2.06
C PHE A 45 -7.08 3.53 -2.94
N GLY A 46 -7.38 2.37 -2.35
CA GLY A 46 -7.83 1.18 -3.08
C GLY A 46 -6.80 0.63 -4.09
N LEU A 47 -5.51 0.84 -3.84
CA LEU A 47 -4.42 0.45 -4.72
C LEU A 47 -4.03 -1.03 -4.58
N LEU A 48 -4.48 -1.71 -3.52
CA LEU A 48 -4.25 -3.16 -3.35
C LEU A 48 -5.09 -3.99 -4.33
N HIS A 49 -6.32 -3.56 -4.60
CA HIS A 49 -7.25 -4.18 -5.56
C HIS A 49 -7.84 -3.15 -6.54
N PRO A 50 -7.01 -2.55 -7.39
CA PRO A 50 -7.43 -1.45 -8.22
C PRO A 50 -8.12 -1.93 -9.50
N PRO A 51 -9.02 -1.11 -10.09
CA PRO A 51 -9.74 -1.46 -11.31
C PRO A 51 -8.82 -1.68 -12.52
N PHE A 52 -7.67 -0.99 -12.58
CA PHE A 52 -6.71 -1.14 -13.67
C PHE A 52 -5.97 -2.49 -13.68
N LYS A 53 -6.14 -3.31 -12.63
CA LYS A 53 -5.67 -4.71 -12.57
C LYS A 53 -6.80 -5.73 -12.64
N ALA A 54 -8.06 -5.29 -12.75
CA ALA A 54 -9.18 -6.22 -12.85
C ALA A 54 -9.06 -7.01 -14.17
N GLY A 55 -8.82 -8.32 -14.06
CA GLY A 55 -8.92 -9.22 -15.21
C GLY A 55 -10.34 -9.17 -15.74
N LYS A 56 -10.50 -9.06 -17.06
CA LYS A 56 -11.80 -9.25 -17.72
C LYS A 56 -12.20 -10.69 -17.40
N LEU A 57 -13.09 -10.90 -16.43
CA LEU A 57 -13.70 -12.19 -16.18
C LEU A 57 -14.37 -12.58 -17.50
N ALA A 58 -13.75 -13.50 -18.24
CA ALA A 58 -14.36 -14.10 -19.40
C ALA A 58 -15.62 -14.80 -18.86
N THR A 59 -16.77 -14.20 -19.10
CA THR A 59 -18.07 -14.84 -18.88
C THR A 59 -18.18 -15.95 -19.91
N SER A 60 -17.62 -17.12 -19.58
CA SER A 60 -17.93 -18.36 -20.30
C SER A 60 -19.41 -18.64 -20.06
N THR A 61 -20.16 -18.61 -21.16
CA THR A 61 -21.60 -18.81 -21.24
C THR A 61 -21.95 -20.29 -21.11
#